data_AF-A0A087UXZ0-F1
#
_entry.id   AF-A0A087UXZ0-F1
#
_cell.length_a   1.000
_cell.length_b   1.000
_cell.length_c   1.000
_cell.angle_alpha   90.00
_cell.angle_beta   90.00
_cell.angle_gamma   90.00
#
_symmetry.space_group_name_H-M   'P 1'
#
loop_
_entity.id
_entity.type
_entity.pdbx_description
1 polymer ?
#
loop_
_entity_poly.entity_id
_entity_poly.type
_entity_poly.pdbx_seq_one_letter_code
_entity_poly.pdbx_strand_id
1 'polypeptide(L)'
;MKSKTLSSHTSPRVWPPGEYCIYQYGRQCPSGFKSGYITWLDTKQFPSNNKIEGSVPRGNYTQNTTTIFFCCRSDGSAENYIELPTTSPFYLLRYGKLCQKVKGMTPSSQYFHFNEDIDPRYPSTEKSADMIDGISKYGSPHPFVDKSKYEKGIMLFYCYYDISDSLRGFRVTVDETG
;
A
#
# COMPACT_ATOMS: atom_id res chain seq x y z
N MET A 1 -44.35 18.77 -3.79
CA MET A 1 -42.95 18.30 -3.77
C MET A 1 -42.34 18.61 -2.42
N LYS A 2 -42.08 17.59 -1.58
CA LYS A 2 -41.38 17.79 -0.30
C LYS A 2 -39.88 17.68 -0.56
N SER A 3 -39.17 18.81 -0.50
CA SER A 3 -37.71 18.85 -0.51
C SER A 3 -37.19 18.20 0.77
N LYS A 4 -36.45 17.09 0.65
CA LYS A 4 -35.61 16.58 1.72
C LYS A 4 -34.24 17.23 1.58
N THR A 5 -34.02 18.26 2.38
CA THR A 5 -32.68 18.82 2.61
C THR A 5 -31.84 17.73 3.29
N LEU A 6 -30.97 17.06 2.53
CA LEU A 6 -29.91 16.24 3.12
C LEU A 6 -28.91 17.20 3.77
N SER A 7 -28.96 17.31 5.08
CA SER A 7 -27.88 17.90 5.86
C SER A 7 -26.63 17.04 5.65
N SER A 8 -25.71 17.50 4.80
CA SER A 8 -24.38 16.88 4.65
C SER A 8 -23.51 17.31 5.83
N HIS A 9 -23.74 16.69 7.00
CA HIS A 9 -22.69 16.61 8.01
C HIS A 9 -21.63 15.61 7.55
N THR A 10 -20.85 15.97 6.53
CA THR A 10 -19.63 15.26 6.18
C THR A 10 -18.55 15.69 7.16
N SER A 11 -18.60 15.16 8.38
CA SER A 11 -17.39 15.06 9.20
C SER A 11 -16.31 14.42 8.32
N PRO A 12 -15.08 14.98 8.26
CA PRO A 12 -14.01 14.35 7.49
C PRO A 12 -13.91 12.89 7.93
N ARG A 13 -13.94 11.94 6.98
CA ARG A 13 -13.63 10.54 7.31
C ARG A 13 -12.17 10.48 7.74
N VAL A 14 -11.95 10.62 9.04
CA VAL A 14 -10.63 10.51 9.65
C VAL A 14 -10.24 9.04 9.63
N TRP A 15 -9.06 8.77 9.09
CA TRP A 15 -8.50 7.43 9.14
C TRP A 15 -8.22 7.03 10.60
N PRO A 16 -8.56 5.81 11.02
CA PRO A 16 -8.35 5.37 12.40
C PRO A 16 -6.85 5.18 12.70
N PRO A 17 -6.38 5.51 13.93
CA PRO A 17 -5.05 5.15 14.41
C PRO A 17 -4.76 3.67 14.27
N GLY A 18 -3.52 3.34 13.95
CA GLY A 18 -3.12 1.97 13.66
C GLY A 18 -1.71 1.89 13.11
N GLU A 19 -1.41 0.77 12.48
CA GLU A 19 -0.09 0.45 11.94
C GLU A 19 -0.22 -0.06 10.49
N TYR A 20 -0.31 0.87 9.54
CA TYR A 20 -0.51 0.56 8.12
C TYR A 20 -0.11 1.74 7.22
N CYS A 21 0.06 1.43 5.93
CA CYS A 21 0.39 2.38 4.89
C CYS A 21 -0.66 2.37 3.76
N ILE A 22 -0.73 3.48 3.05
CA ILE A 22 -1.46 3.63 1.79
C ILE A 22 -0.57 4.36 0.77
N TYR A 23 -0.88 4.23 -0.51
CA TYR A 23 -0.26 5.09 -1.52
C TYR A 23 -0.59 6.55 -1.23
N GLN A 24 0.40 7.43 -1.35
CA GLN A 24 0.14 8.85 -1.26
C GLN A 24 -0.56 9.32 -2.55
N TYR A 25 -1.69 10.01 -2.39
CA TYR A 25 -2.37 10.70 -3.47
C TYR A 25 -2.31 12.21 -3.24
N GLY A 26 -1.87 12.96 -4.25
CA GLY A 26 -1.66 14.41 -4.13
C GLY A 26 -0.41 14.79 -3.32
N ARG A 27 -0.40 16.03 -2.80
CA ARG A 27 0.80 16.65 -2.20
C ARG A 27 1.03 16.29 -0.73
N GLN A 28 -0.01 15.93 0.02
CA GLN A 28 0.05 15.74 1.46
C GLN A 28 -0.64 14.45 1.87
N CYS A 29 -0.17 13.86 2.97
CA CYS A 29 -0.81 12.70 3.56
C CYS A 29 -2.06 13.10 4.36
N PRO A 30 -3.03 12.18 4.52
CA PRO A 30 -4.15 12.38 5.44
C PRO A 30 -3.66 12.63 6.87
N SER A 31 -4.49 13.27 7.69
CA SER A 31 -4.15 13.52 9.10
C SER A 31 -3.77 12.22 9.84
N GLY A 32 -2.71 12.28 10.64
CA GLY A 32 -2.14 11.14 11.36
C GLY A 32 -1.09 10.33 10.57
N PHE A 33 -1.02 10.49 9.25
CA PHE A 33 0.01 9.84 8.43
C PHE A 33 1.22 10.74 8.22
N LYS A 34 2.37 10.11 8.05
CA LYS A 34 3.62 10.74 7.61
C LYS A 34 3.98 10.24 6.21
N SER A 35 4.57 11.12 5.42
CA SER A 35 5.02 10.81 4.07
C SER A 35 6.40 10.17 4.11
N GLY A 36 6.57 9.10 3.35
CA GLY A 36 7.87 8.53 3.01
C GLY A 36 7.82 7.92 1.62
N TYR A 37 8.88 7.22 1.20
CA TYR A 37 9.01 6.77 -0.19
C TYR A 37 9.87 5.52 -0.32
N ILE A 38 9.70 4.85 -1.47
CA ILE A 38 10.60 3.81 -1.96
C ILE A 38 10.95 4.15 -3.41
N THR A 39 12.22 3.99 -3.77
CA THR A 39 12.69 4.14 -5.14
C THR A 39 13.10 2.79 -5.71
N TRP A 40 12.65 2.49 -6.92
CA TRP A 40 13.04 1.33 -7.70
C TRP A 40 13.97 1.75 -8.83
N LEU A 41 14.94 0.91 -9.15
CA LEU A 41 15.73 0.98 -10.38
C LEU A 41 14.94 0.30 -11.49
N ASP A 42 14.60 1.05 -12.52
CA ASP A 42 13.96 0.49 -13.70
C ASP A 42 15.00 -0.30 -14.50
N THR A 43 14.58 -1.43 -15.05
CA THR A 43 15.48 -2.29 -15.83
C THR A 43 15.98 -1.52 -17.05
N LYS A 44 17.30 -1.52 -17.28
CA LYS A 44 17.93 -0.78 -18.38
C LYS A 44 17.65 -1.45 -19.72
N GLN A 45 16.43 -1.35 -20.22
CA GLN A 45 16.17 -1.53 -21.65
C GLN A 45 16.43 -0.20 -22.34
N PHE A 46 17.40 -0.17 -23.26
CA PHE A 46 17.61 0.96 -24.16
C PHE A 46 17.12 0.58 -25.57
N PRO A 47 16.16 1.34 -26.15
CA PRO A 47 15.46 2.50 -25.57
C PRO A 47 14.50 2.12 -24.45
N SER A 48 14.35 3.00 -23.45
CA SER A 48 13.38 2.82 -22.37
C SER A 48 11.98 3.14 -22.90
N ASN A 49 11.04 2.21 -22.71
CA ASN A 49 9.64 2.39 -23.06
C ASN A 49 8.78 2.72 -21.83
N ASN A 50 9.38 3.33 -20.80
CA ASN A 50 8.65 3.74 -19.60
C ASN A 50 7.53 4.73 -19.97
N LYS A 51 6.34 4.49 -19.41
CA LYS A 51 5.16 5.33 -19.63
C LYS A 51 4.43 5.54 -18.31
N ILE A 52 3.81 6.72 -18.19
CA ILE A 52 2.98 7.09 -17.04
C ILE A 52 1.67 7.60 -17.60
N GLU A 53 0.57 6.94 -17.27
CA GLU A 53 -0.75 7.28 -17.78
C GLU A 53 -1.80 7.11 -16.68
N GLY A 54 -2.90 7.86 -16.77
CA GLY A 54 -4.03 7.77 -15.84
C GLY A 54 -3.76 8.39 -14.46
N SER A 55 -4.55 7.95 -13.48
CA SER A 55 -4.42 8.39 -12.08
C SER A 55 -3.43 7.48 -11.35
N VAL A 56 -2.19 7.95 -11.22
CA VAL A 56 -1.11 7.21 -10.54
C VAL A 56 -0.87 7.76 -9.13
N PRO A 57 -0.24 6.96 -8.23
CA PRO A 57 0.25 7.47 -6.96
C PRO A 57 1.17 8.68 -7.13
N ARG A 58 1.36 9.45 -6.07
CA ARG A 58 2.41 10.45 -6.05
C ARG A 58 3.76 9.75 -6.24
N GLY A 59 4.50 10.17 -7.26
CA GLY A 59 5.81 9.60 -7.56
C GLY A 59 6.71 10.53 -8.37
N ASN A 60 7.98 10.17 -8.46
CA ASN A 60 8.91 10.69 -9.46
C ASN A 60 9.23 9.55 -10.42
N TYR A 61 8.93 9.73 -11.69
CA TYR A 61 9.00 8.69 -12.69
C TYR A 61 9.98 9.15 -13.77
N THR A 62 11.19 8.60 -13.74
CA THR A 62 12.26 8.95 -14.67
C THR A 62 12.46 7.82 -15.69
N GLN A 63 13.48 7.95 -16.53
CA GLN A 63 13.84 6.91 -17.48
C GLN A 63 14.45 5.66 -16.81
N ASN A 64 15.08 5.83 -15.64
CA ASN A 64 15.88 4.80 -14.98
C ASN A 64 15.40 4.49 -13.56
N THR A 65 14.51 5.31 -13.00
CA THR A 65 14.09 5.20 -11.61
C THR A 65 12.63 5.54 -11.45
N THR A 66 11.94 4.75 -10.64
CA THR A 66 10.59 5.02 -10.19
C THR A 66 10.58 5.23 -8.68
N THR A 67 10.33 6.45 -8.21
CA THR A 67 10.05 6.73 -6.78
C THR A 67 8.55 6.80 -6.56
N ILE A 68 8.03 6.03 -5.60
CA ILE A 68 6.62 6.12 -5.17
C ILE A 68 6.57 6.58 -3.71
N PHE A 69 5.66 7.52 -3.44
CA PHE A 69 5.41 8.03 -2.10
C PHE A 69 4.26 7.30 -1.43
N PHE A 70 4.41 7.11 -0.12
CA PHE A 70 3.47 6.42 0.76
C PHE A 70 3.10 7.33 1.92
N CYS A 71 1.86 7.15 2.38
CA CYS A 71 1.42 7.68 3.64
C CYS A 71 1.34 6.52 4.62
N CYS A 72 2.18 6.56 5.65
CA CYS A 72 2.22 5.53 6.69
C CYS A 72 1.91 6.13 8.05
N ARG A 73 1.24 5.35 8.89
CA ARG A 73 0.99 5.68 10.29
C ARG A 73 1.33 4.48 11.17
N SER A 74 1.74 4.79 12.38
CA SER A 74 2.15 3.84 13.42
C SER A 74 1.81 4.39 14.81
N ASP A 75 0.75 5.18 14.87
CA ASP A 75 0.19 5.81 16.07
C ASP A 75 -0.85 4.91 16.76
N GLY A 76 -0.80 3.61 16.49
CA GLY A 76 -1.61 2.55 17.08
C GLY A 76 -0.94 1.19 16.92
N SER A 77 -1.68 0.11 17.18
CA SER A 77 -1.19 -1.26 17.05
C SER A 77 -1.97 -2.04 16.00
N ALA A 78 -1.27 -2.82 15.17
CA ALA A 78 -1.89 -3.72 14.20
C ALA A 78 -2.80 -4.78 14.86
N GLU A 79 -2.60 -5.10 16.14
CA GLU A 79 -3.40 -6.07 16.90
C GLU A 79 -4.77 -5.53 17.33
N ASN A 80 -4.94 -4.20 17.34
CA ASN A 80 -6.21 -3.56 17.68
C ASN A 80 -7.12 -3.49 16.45
N TYR A 81 -8.42 -3.74 16.61
CA TYR A 81 -9.36 -3.60 15.50
C TYR A 81 -9.59 -2.13 15.14
N ILE A 82 -9.48 -1.81 13.86
CA ILE A 82 -9.92 -0.52 13.31
C ILE A 82 -11.22 -0.67 12.51
N GLU A 83 -11.94 0.43 12.35
CA GLU A 83 -13.16 0.49 11.53
C GLU A 83 -12.85 1.19 10.20
N LEU A 84 -13.01 0.46 9.11
CA LEU A 84 -12.89 0.94 7.73
C LEU A 84 -14.16 0.50 6.95
N PRO A 85 -14.44 1.08 5.77
CA PRO A 85 -15.53 0.59 4.94
C PRO A 85 -15.36 -0.89 4.58
N THR A 86 -16.33 -1.71 4.94
CA THR A 86 -16.31 -3.18 4.76
C THR A 86 -17.29 -3.69 3.71
N THR A 87 -17.89 -2.78 2.92
CA THR A 87 -18.86 -3.13 1.89
C THR A 87 -18.24 -3.84 0.68
N SER A 88 -16.92 -3.76 0.53
CA SER A 88 -16.15 -4.41 -0.53
C SER A 88 -14.75 -4.75 -0.02
N PRO A 89 -14.10 -5.79 -0.57
CA PRO A 89 -12.71 -6.07 -0.28
C PRO A 89 -11.79 -4.88 -0.61
N PHE A 90 -10.69 -4.77 0.12
CA PHE A 90 -9.68 -3.73 -0.10
C PHE A 90 -8.30 -4.23 0.34
N TYR A 91 -7.27 -3.41 0.14
CA TYR A 91 -5.95 -3.70 0.66
C TYR A 91 -5.37 -2.51 1.42
N LEU A 92 -4.50 -2.81 2.38
CA LEU A 92 -3.59 -1.84 3.00
C LEU A 92 -2.16 -2.33 2.81
N LEU A 93 -1.23 -1.42 2.61
CA LEU A 93 0.19 -1.76 2.58
C LEU A 93 0.64 -2.00 4.02
N ARG A 94 1.37 -3.08 4.27
CA ARG A 94 1.77 -3.49 5.62
C ARG A 94 2.87 -2.56 6.11
N TYR A 95 2.77 -1.98 7.31
CA TYR A 95 3.84 -1.12 7.84
C TYR A 95 4.89 -1.91 8.64
N GLY A 96 4.47 -2.76 9.57
CA GLY A 96 5.37 -3.62 10.34
C GLY A 96 5.17 -5.11 10.08
N LYS A 97 5.29 -5.92 11.13
CA LYS A 97 5.29 -7.39 11.04
C LYS A 97 3.90 -8.02 11.05
N LEU A 98 2.82 -7.26 11.10
CA LEU A 98 1.46 -7.79 11.20
C LEU A 98 0.53 -7.04 10.26
N CYS A 99 -0.57 -7.68 9.86
CA CYS A 99 -1.66 -6.99 9.20
C CYS A 99 -2.50 -6.26 10.24
N GLN A 100 -2.82 -4.99 9.99
CA GLN A 100 -3.76 -4.23 10.79
C GLN A 100 -5.11 -4.95 10.87
N LYS A 101 -5.61 -5.31 12.05
CA LYS A 101 -6.94 -5.93 12.15
C LYS A 101 -8.03 -4.93 11.80
N VAL A 102 -8.97 -5.33 10.94
CA VAL A 102 -10.14 -4.53 10.56
C VAL A 102 -11.39 -5.27 10.98
N LYS A 103 -12.29 -4.58 11.67
CA LYS A 103 -13.54 -5.18 12.17
C LYS A 103 -14.40 -5.68 11.01
N GLY A 104 -14.85 -6.92 11.07
CA GLY A 104 -15.70 -7.54 10.04
C GLY A 104 -14.96 -7.96 8.75
N MET A 105 -13.63 -7.92 8.74
CA MET A 105 -12.81 -8.35 7.62
C MET A 105 -11.76 -9.37 8.07
N THR A 106 -11.40 -10.29 7.18
CA THR A 106 -10.33 -11.27 7.40
C THR A 106 -9.10 -10.85 6.58
N PRO A 107 -7.95 -10.53 7.21
CA PRO A 107 -6.73 -10.17 6.50
C PRO A 107 -5.99 -11.40 5.97
N SER A 108 -5.44 -11.28 4.76
CA SER A 108 -4.48 -12.22 4.17
C SER A 108 -3.22 -11.46 3.77
N SER A 109 -2.06 -11.87 4.30
CA SER A 109 -0.77 -11.26 3.97
C SER A 109 -0.33 -11.70 2.58
N GLN A 110 -0.03 -10.72 1.73
CA GLN A 110 0.40 -10.88 0.35
C GLN A 110 1.65 -10.03 0.09
N TYR A 111 2.28 -10.21 -1.07
CA TYR A 111 3.45 -9.42 -1.45
C TYR A 111 3.49 -9.18 -2.96
N PHE A 112 4.09 -8.06 -3.34
CA PHE A 112 4.60 -7.83 -4.70
C PHE A 112 6.10 -8.08 -4.68
N HIS A 113 6.61 -8.87 -5.62
CA HIS A 113 8.04 -8.95 -5.87
C HIS A 113 8.37 -8.04 -7.05
N PHE A 114 9.17 -7.01 -6.80
CA PHE A 114 9.72 -6.15 -7.83
C PHE A 114 11.15 -6.59 -8.09
N ASN A 115 11.40 -7.18 -9.25
CA ASN A 115 12.77 -7.45 -9.69
C ASN A 115 13.46 -6.13 -10.05
N GLU A 116 14.71 -5.99 -9.65
CA GLU A 116 15.55 -4.87 -10.03
C GLU A 116 16.80 -5.44 -10.71
N ASP A 117 16.97 -5.12 -11.99
CA ASP A 117 18.15 -5.55 -12.75
C ASP A 117 19.33 -4.64 -12.40
N ILE A 118 19.96 -4.93 -11.27
CA ILE A 118 21.21 -4.30 -10.85
C ILE A 118 22.34 -4.89 -11.71
N ASP A 119 23.04 -4.05 -12.50
CA ASP A 119 24.19 -4.47 -13.32
C ASP A 119 25.27 -5.07 -12.38
N PRO A 120 25.74 -6.32 -12.61
CA PRO A 120 26.77 -6.97 -11.80
C PRO A 120 28.08 -6.16 -11.67
N ARG A 121 28.34 -5.22 -12.59
CA ARG A 121 29.51 -4.33 -12.56
C ARG A 121 29.39 -3.20 -11.54
N TYR A 122 28.22 -3.00 -10.93
CA TYR A 122 28.08 -2.22 -9.71
C TYR A 122 28.22 -3.17 -8.52
N PRO A 123 29.40 -3.25 -7.86
CA PRO A 123 29.56 -4.09 -6.68
C PRO A 123 28.63 -3.55 -5.59
N SER A 124 27.53 -4.25 -5.36
CA SER A 124 26.64 -4.00 -4.24
C SER A 124 27.34 -4.49 -2.97
N THR A 125 28.21 -3.67 -2.38
CA THR A 125 28.29 -3.72 -0.92
C THR A 125 26.88 -3.42 -0.42
N GLU A 126 26.30 -4.15 0.53
CA GLU A 126 24.89 -3.99 0.94
C GLU A 126 24.47 -2.53 1.20
N LYS A 127 25.42 -1.66 1.58
CA LYS A 127 25.22 -0.22 1.74
C LYS A 127 24.99 0.57 0.44
N SER A 128 25.48 0.12 -0.71
CA SER A 128 25.26 0.77 -2.01
C SER A 128 23.99 0.32 -2.70
N ALA A 129 23.43 -0.84 -2.36
CA ALA A 129 22.11 -1.28 -2.87
C ALA A 129 20.95 -0.41 -2.34
N ASP A 130 21.16 0.22 -1.18
CA ASP A 130 20.21 1.15 -0.55
C ASP A 130 20.41 2.60 -1.02
N MET A 131 21.29 2.84 -2.00
CA MET A 131 21.53 4.14 -2.61
C MET A 131 21.26 4.06 -4.12
N ILE A 132 20.53 5.03 -4.63
CA ILE A 132 20.27 5.23 -6.05
C ILE A 132 20.76 6.63 -6.39
N ASP A 133 21.80 6.74 -7.22
CA ASP A 133 22.47 8.00 -7.58
C ASP A 133 22.88 8.87 -6.37
N GLY A 134 23.35 8.20 -5.29
CA GLY A 134 23.76 8.87 -4.04
C GLY A 134 22.60 9.29 -3.13
N ILE A 135 21.35 8.94 -3.47
CA ILE A 135 20.15 9.19 -2.68
C ILE A 135 19.67 7.89 -2.05
N SER A 136 19.24 7.93 -0.79
CA SER A 136 18.65 6.77 -0.12
C SER A 136 17.44 6.24 -0.90
N LYS A 137 17.46 4.95 -1.22
CA LYS A 137 16.38 4.18 -1.83
C LYS A 137 15.08 4.26 -1.01
N TYR A 138 15.22 4.39 0.31
CA TYR A 138 14.12 4.40 1.27
C TYR A 138 14.05 5.73 2.02
N GLY A 139 12.87 6.33 2.04
CA GLY A 139 12.52 7.42 2.94
C GLY A 139 11.49 6.95 3.95
N SER A 140 11.83 6.99 5.24
CA SER A 140 10.88 6.60 6.30
C SER A 140 9.80 7.66 6.52
N PRO A 141 8.55 7.26 6.86
CA PRO A 141 8.08 5.87 6.92
C PRO A 141 7.63 5.31 5.57
N HIS A 142 7.84 4.02 5.34
CA HIS A 142 7.37 3.30 4.15
C HIS A 142 6.82 1.92 4.55
N PRO A 143 6.09 1.22 3.66
CA PRO A 143 5.62 -0.13 3.95
C PRO A 143 6.77 -1.10 4.20
N PHE A 144 6.49 -2.19 4.91
CA PHE A 144 7.42 -3.27 5.19
C PHE A 144 7.95 -3.86 3.89
N VAL A 145 9.29 -3.93 3.82
CA VAL A 145 10.03 -4.51 2.70
C VAL A 145 10.93 -5.63 3.19
N ASP A 146 11.01 -6.70 2.42
CA ASP A 146 12.00 -7.77 2.61
C ASP A 146 12.94 -7.81 1.40
N LYS A 147 14.25 -7.85 1.70
CA LYS A 147 15.35 -7.89 0.72
C LYS A 147 16.09 -9.23 0.75
N SER A 148 15.80 -10.10 1.71
CA SER A 148 16.59 -11.29 2.01
C SER A 148 16.19 -12.53 1.20
N LYS A 149 14.96 -12.56 0.68
CA LYS A 149 14.37 -13.77 0.10
C LYS A 149 14.70 -13.99 -1.38
N TYR A 150 15.01 -12.94 -2.12
CA TYR A 150 15.36 -13.00 -3.53
C TYR A 150 16.69 -12.30 -3.75
N GLU A 151 17.57 -12.89 -4.56
CA GLU A 151 18.89 -12.32 -4.86
C GLU A 151 18.81 -10.95 -5.54
N LYS A 152 17.65 -10.62 -6.15
CA LYS A 152 17.41 -9.36 -6.86
C LYS A 152 16.05 -8.76 -6.52
N GLY A 153 16.07 -7.45 -6.28
CA GLY A 153 14.88 -6.65 -6.04
C GLY A 153 14.33 -6.69 -4.62
N ILE A 154 13.07 -6.31 -4.45
CA ILE A 154 12.44 -6.15 -3.14
C ILE A 154 11.04 -6.76 -3.10
N MET A 155 10.66 -7.26 -1.93
CA MET A 155 9.28 -7.65 -1.65
C MET A 155 8.58 -6.52 -0.90
N LEU A 156 7.48 -6.02 -1.46
CA LEU A 156 6.60 -5.07 -0.79
C LEU A 156 5.37 -5.80 -0.25
N PHE A 157 5.19 -5.81 1.07
CA PHE A 157 4.08 -6.55 1.69
C PHE A 157 2.81 -5.71 1.78
N TYR A 158 1.68 -6.37 1.53
CA TYR A 158 0.35 -5.80 1.71
C TYR A 158 -0.59 -6.82 2.34
N CYS A 159 -1.68 -6.32 2.90
CA CYS A 159 -2.72 -7.13 3.50
C CYS A 159 -3.97 -6.95 2.64
N TYR A 160 -4.46 -8.04 2.07
CA TYR A 160 -5.75 -8.09 1.39
C TYR A 160 -6.83 -8.40 2.43
N TYR A 161 -7.86 -7.58 2.49
CA TYR A 161 -8.97 -7.69 3.42
C TYR A 161 -10.19 -8.14 2.66
N ASP A 162 -10.68 -9.32 3.03
CA ASP A 162 -11.92 -9.87 2.49
C ASP A 162 -13.04 -9.82 3.54
N ILE A 163 -14.29 -9.77 3.07
CA ILE A 163 -15.46 -9.79 3.95
C ILE A 163 -15.45 -11.12 4.69
N SER A 164 -15.44 -11.08 6.02
CA SER A 164 -15.34 -12.28 6.85
C SER A 164 -16.35 -13.36 6.45
N ASP A 165 -15.92 -14.62 6.41
CA ASP A 165 -16.77 -15.74 5.97
C ASP A 165 -18.06 -15.88 6.80
N SER A 166 -18.04 -15.47 8.07
CA SER A 166 -19.24 -15.39 8.93
C SER A 166 -20.32 -14.42 8.43
N LEU A 167 -19.96 -13.45 7.59
CA LEU A 167 -20.87 -12.50 6.95
C LEU A 167 -21.24 -12.93 5.52
N ARG A 168 -20.54 -13.90 4.93
CA ARG A 168 -20.85 -14.44 3.60
C ARG A 168 -22.07 -15.38 3.59
N GLY A 169 -22.40 -15.95 4.76
CA GLY A 169 -23.50 -16.91 4.93
C GLY A 169 -24.93 -16.35 4.87
N PHE A 170 -25.13 -15.04 4.65
CA PHE A 170 -26.47 -14.44 4.55
C PHE A 170 -27.01 -14.33 3.11
N ARG A 171 -26.47 -15.10 2.16
CA ARG A 171 -27.00 -15.18 0.79
C ARG A 171 -28.02 -16.33 0.65
N VAL A 172 -29.29 -15.96 0.82
CA VAL A 172 -30.55 -16.52 0.29
C VAL A 172 -30.70 -18.06 0.33
N THR A 173 -31.56 -18.53 1.23
CA THR A 173 -32.26 -19.81 1.08
C THR A 173 -33.15 -19.75 -0.17
N VAL A 174 -32.91 -20.61 -1.15
CA VAL A 174 -33.91 -20.90 -2.19
C VAL A 174 -34.99 -21.72 -1.51
N ASP A 175 -36.19 -21.16 -1.41
CA ASP A 175 -37.38 -21.90 -0.97
C ASP A 175 -37.80 -22.82 -2.12
N GLU A 176 -37.60 -24.12 -1.95
CA GLU A 176 -38.02 -25.16 -2.90
C GLU A 176 -39.47 -25.63 -2.65
N THR A 177 -40.40 -24.71 -2.32
CA THR A 177 -41.83 -25.03 -2.45
C THR A 177 -42.28 -24.77 -3.88
N GLY A 178 -42.18 -25.83 -4.70
CA GLY A 178 -42.87 -25.99 -5.98
C GLY A 178 -43.75 -27.22 -5.95
#